data_AF-A0AAE1BUI5-F1
#
_entry.id   AF-A0AAE1BUI5-F1
#
_cell.length_a   1.000
_cell.length_b   1.000
_cell.length_c   1.000
_cell.angle_alpha   90.00
_cell.angle_beta   90.00
_cell.angle_gamma   90.00
#
_symmetry.space_group_name_H-M   'P 1'
#
loop_
_entity.id
_entity.type
_entity.pdbx_description
1 polymer ?
#
loop_
_entity_poly.entity_id
_entity_poly.type
_entity_poly.pdbx_seq_one_letter_code
_entity_poly.pdbx_strand_id
1 'polypeptide(L)'
;SNKWCLDKNYAGVLIVWDRLFKTFEEERDNEPIAYGLVDQPQSLNVMWLQVFYFRAVYRKARSMTTWSDTFRALFYGPGWFPGTPRLGDPDTFPDVKAPRVKYDPQLPKWMEIYILVHFLILLLVQQHWITELQVFPWVSSLAFTMFIFFSTGIIGAMYDGWWWAPLLEATRCIAYVAYARDNPILAHPLLDLVVLAYFAVSSVMWCSQSMAVLKATLKHHKLE
;
A
#
# COMPACT_ATOMS: atom_id res chain seq x y z
N SER A 1 10.41 -16.00 3.29
CA SER A 1 10.68 -16.88 4.43
C SER A 1 11.87 -17.78 4.19
N ASN A 2 12.30 -18.57 5.18
CA ASN A 2 13.24 -19.67 4.96
C ASN A 2 12.70 -20.62 3.90
N LYS A 3 13.59 -21.31 3.18
CA LYS A 3 13.20 -22.22 2.11
C LYS A 3 12.27 -23.34 2.60
N TRP A 4 12.50 -23.90 3.79
CA TRP A 4 11.72 -25.01 4.34
C TRP A 4 10.31 -24.62 4.79
N CYS A 5 10.04 -23.32 5.00
CA CYS A 5 8.71 -22.82 5.33
C CYS A 5 7.86 -22.52 4.08
N LEU A 6 8.44 -22.54 2.88
CA LEU A 6 7.71 -22.27 1.65
C LEU A 6 6.78 -23.43 1.34
N ASP A 7 5.58 -23.11 0.86
CA ASP A 7 4.58 -24.09 0.47
C ASP A 7 4.19 -25.07 1.60
N LYS A 8 4.21 -24.57 2.84
CA LYS A 8 3.81 -25.24 4.09
C LYS A 8 2.87 -24.34 4.89
N ASN A 9 2.14 -24.92 5.85
CA ASN A 9 1.36 -24.18 6.86
C ASN A 9 0.36 -23.16 6.26
N TYR A 10 -0.48 -23.60 5.32
CA TYR A 10 -1.39 -22.74 4.55
C TYR A 10 -2.64 -22.29 5.29
N ALA A 11 -2.99 -22.94 6.40
CA ALA A 11 -4.30 -22.80 7.02
C ALA A 11 -4.55 -21.44 7.69
N GLY A 12 -3.55 -20.57 7.75
CA GLY A 12 -3.61 -19.18 8.22
C GLY A 12 -3.85 -19.06 9.74
N VAL A 13 -4.99 -19.52 10.23
CA VAL A 13 -5.45 -19.38 11.62
C VAL A 13 -5.36 -20.68 12.41
N LEU A 14 -5.82 -21.82 11.86
CA LEU A 14 -5.91 -23.09 12.57
C LEU A 14 -5.14 -24.21 11.86
N ILE A 15 -4.22 -24.89 12.56
CA ILE A 15 -3.36 -25.96 12.00
C ILE A 15 -4.09 -27.24 11.57
N VAL A 16 -5.40 -27.36 11.85
CA VAL A 16 -6.20 -28.57 11.61
C VAL A 16 -6.13 -28.97 10.13
N TRP A 17 -6.24 -28.00 9.23
CA TRP A 17 -6.21 -28.25 7.79
C TRP A 17 -4.82 -28.70 7.33
N ASP A 18 -3.75 -28.10 7.86
CA ASP A 18 -2.38 -28.49 7.53
C ASP A 18 -2.03 -29.92 7.97
N ARG A 19 -2.58 -30.36 9.11
CA ARG A 19 -2.44 -31.75 9.56
C ARG A 19 -3.24 -32.72 8.70
N LEU A 20 -4.47 -32.36 8.32
CA LEU A 20 -5.33 -33.19 7.48
C LEU A 20 -4.73 -33.39 6.08
N PHE A 21 -4.22 -32.32 5.48
CA PHE A 21 -3.64 -32.34 4.12
C PHE A 21 -2.12 -32.58 4.10
N LYS A 22 -1.51 -32.84 5.27
CA LYS A 22 -0.07 -33.14 5.41
C LYS A 22 0.86 -32.03 4.89
N THR A 23 0.45 -30.77 5.04
CA THR A 23 1.25 -29.57 4.72
C THR A 23 1.85 -28.92 5.96
N PHE A 24 1.62 -29.49 7.15
CA PHE A 24 2.19 -29.03 8.39
C PHE A 24 3.72 -29.19 8.41
N GLU A 25 4.42 -28.13 8.80
CA GLU A 25 5.86 -28.12 9.03
C GLU A 25 6.14 -27.44 10.38
N GLU A 26 6.84 -28.15 11.26
CA GLU A 26 7.17 -27.68 12.60
C GLU A 26 8.35 -26.71 12.57
N GLU A 27 8.37 -25.78 13.53
CA GLU A 27 9.52 -24.89 13.71
C GLU A 27 10.77 -25.67 14.14
N ARG A 28 11.93 -25.30 13.57
CA ARG A 28 13.19 -25.97 13.84
C ARG A 28 13.97 -25.20 14.90
N ASP A 29 14.32 -25.84 16.00
CA ASP A 29 15.04 -25.22 17.12
C ASP A 29 16.39 -24.60 16.72
N ASN A 30 17.03 -25.14 15.68
CA ASN A 30 18.36 -24.73 15.22
C ASN A 30 18.34 -23.68 14.10
N GLU A 31 17.18 -23.29 13.57
CA GLU A 31 17.08 -22.37 12.45
C GLU A 31 15.96 -21.32 12.68
N PRO A 32 16.31 -20.08 13.04
CA PRO A 32 15.31 -19.04 13.32
C PRO A 32 14.49 -18.70 12.07
N ILE A 33 13.19 -18.46 12.28
CA ILE A 33 12.25 -18.13 11.21
C ILE A 33 12.52 -16.71 10.67
N ALA A 34 12.78 -16.64 9.36
CA ALA A 34 12.73 -15.42 8.56
C ALA A 34 11.29 -15.19 8.11
N TYR A 35 10.64 -14.16 8.65
CA TYR A 35 9.25 -13.84 8.30
C TYR A 35 9.10 -13.04 7.01
N GLY A 36 7.93 -13.18 6.39
CA GLY A 36 7.46 -12.40 5.24
C GLY A 36 7.85 -12.97 3.88
N LEU A 37 7.51 -12.23 2.82
CA LEU A 37 7.71 -12.69 1.43
C LEU A 37 9.18 -12.97 1.11
N VAL A 38 9.42 -13.80 0.09
CA VAL A 38 10.78 -13.99 -0.45
C VAL A 38 11.34 -12.65 -0.91
N ASP A 39 10.62 -11.98 -1.80
CA ASP A 39 10.86 -10.59 -2.21
C ASP A 39 9.97 -9.66 -1.37
N GLN A 40 10.57 -8.92 -0.44
CA GLN A 40 9.85 -7.99 0.43
C GLN A 40 9.83 -6.58 -0.15
N PRO A 41 8.65 -6.04 -0.51
CA PRO A 41 8.54 -4.63 -0.85
C PRO A 41 8.91 -3.77 0.36
N GLN A 42 9.81 -2.81 0.16
CA GLN A 42 10.22 -1.83 1.17
C GLN A 42 9.25 -0.65 1.13
N SER A 43 8.03 -0.86 1.64
CA SER A 43 6.95 0.14 1.60
C SER A 43 5.88 -0.18 2.64
N LEU A 44 5.31 0.86 3.26
CA LEU A 44 4.13 0.73 4.13
C LEU A 44 2.85 1.22 3.44
N ASN A 45 2.94 1.68 2.20
CA ASN A 45 1.78 2.10 1.42
C ASN A 45 0.88 0.91 1.07
N VAL A 46 -0.30 0.86 1.70
CA VAL A 46 -1.27 -0.23 1.52
C VAL A 46 -1.66 -0.41 0.05
N MET A 47 -1.85 0.67 -0.71
CA MET A 47 -2.24 0.60 -2.11
C MET A 47 -1.12 0.00 -2.97
N TRP A 48 0.12 0.40 -2.70
CA TRP A 48 1.29 -0.19 -3.37
C TRP A 48 1.46 -1.66 -3.05
N LEU A 49 1.28 -2.05 -1.79
CA LEU A 49 1.39 -3.44 -1.34
C LEU A 49 0.35 -4.35 -2.01
N GLN A 50 -0.79 -3.82 -2.48
CA GLN A 50 -1.73 -4.60 -3.31
C GLN A 50 -1.24 -4.81 -4.74
N VAL A 51 -0.44 -3.88 -5.29
CA VAL A 51 -0.12 -3.88 -6.73
C VAL A 51 1.33 -4.19 -7.11
N PHE A 52 2.27 -4.09 -6.17
CA PHE A 52 3.71 -4.17 -6.46
C PHE A 52 4.09 -5.46 -7.19
N TYR A 53 3.44 -6.58 -6.85
CA TYR A 53 3.74 -7.88 -7.40
C TYR A 53 3.27 -8.02 -8.87
N PHE A 54 2.18 -7.36 -9.26
CA PHE A 54 1.72 -7.38 -10.66
C PHE A 54 2.76 -6.80 -11.62
N ARG A 55 3.57 -5.83 -11.16
CA ARG A 55 4.70 -5.32 -11.95
C ARG A 55 5.72 -6.42 -12.24
N ALA A 56 6.03 -7.27 -11.26
CA ALA A 56 6.95 -8.39 -11.45
C ALA A 56 6.37 -9.43 -12.42
N VAL A 57 5.09 -9.78 -12.25
CA VAL A 57 4.36 -10.69 -13.16
C VAL A 57 4.34 -10.15 -14.59
N TYR A 58 4.05 -8.85 -14.77
CA TYR A 58 4.05 -8.20 -16.07
C TYR A 58 5.43 -8.22 -16.73
N ARG A 59 6.50 -7.90 -15.99
CA ARG A 59 7.88 -7.98 -16.53
C ARG A 59 8.23 -9.41 -16.93
N LYS A 60 7.86 -10.39 -16.12
CA LYS A 60 8.08 -11.82 -16.39
C LYS A 60 7.34 -12.25 -17.65
N ALA A 61 6.06 -11.89 -17.78
CA ALA A 61 5.28 -12.19 -18.98
C ALA A 61 5.91 -11.55 -20.23
N ARG A 62 6.41 -10.31 -20.13
CA ARG A 62 7.09 -9.61 -21.22
C ARG A 62 8.46 -10.17 -21.60
N SER A 63 9.14 -10.87 -20.71
CA SER A 63 10.44 -11.50 -21.02
C SER A 63 10.30 -12.83 -21.76
N MET A 64 9.08 -13.35 -21.92
CA MET A 64 8.84 -14.61 -22.61
C MET A 64 8.93 -14.44 -24.13
N THR A 65 9.47 -15.46 -24.81
CA THR A 65 9.67 -15.45 -26.26
C THR A 65 8.45 -15.93 -27.04
N THR A 66 7.60 -16.76 -26.42
CA THR A 66 6.40 -17.31 -27.05
C THR A 66 5.13 -16.84 -26.34
N TRP A 67 4.05 -16.68 -27.10
CA TRP A 67 2.74 -16.34 -26.54
C TRP A 67 2.24 -17.37 -25.52
N SER A 68 2.51 -18.66 -25.75
CA SER A 68 2.15 -19.73 -24.82
C SER A 68 2.85 -19.54 -23.47
N ASP A 69 4.14 -19.23 -23.49
CA ASP A 69 4.92 -19.01 -22.27
C ASP A 69 4.54 -17.70 -21.58
N THR A 70 4.13 -16.67 -22.33
CA THR A 70 3.53 -15.45 -21.76
C THR A 70 2.27 -15.78 -20.97
N PHE A 71 1.34 -16.59 -21.52
CA PHE A 71 0.14 -17.01 -20.79
C PHE A 71 0.50 -17.88 -19.58
N ARG A 72 1.43 -18.83 -19.72
CA ARG A 72 1.90 -19.64 -18.58
C ARG A 72 2.51 -18.78 -17.50
N ALA A 73 3.33 -17.79 -17.84
CA ALA A 73 3.94 -16.87 -16.88
C ALA A 73 2.92 -16.08 -16.05
N LEU A 74 1.71 -15.85 -16.56
CA LEU A 74 0.62 -15.17 -15.86
C LEU A 74 -0.15 -16.10 -14.91
N PHE A 75 -0.30 -17.39 -15.24
CA PHE A 75 -1.18 -18.33 -14.52
C PHE A 75 -0.44 -19.40 -13.71
N TYR A 76 0.85 -19.63 -13.98
CA TYR A 76 1.66 -20.65 -13.31
C TYR A 76 2.37 -20.06 -12.09
N GLY A 77 3.02 -20.93 -11.32
CA GLY A 77 3.69 -20.55 -10.08
C GLY A 77 4.73 -19.44 -10.29
N PRO A 78 5.03 -18.66 -9.23
CA PRO A 78 5.99 -17.57 -9.30
C PRO A 78 7.38 -18.03 -9.77
N GLY A 79 7.79 -19.24 -9.40
CA GLY A 79 9.05 -19.86 -9.83
C GLY A 79 9.04 -20.52 -11.22
N TRP A 80 7.93 -20.51 -11.96
CA TRP A 80 7.86 -21.18 -13.26
C TRP A 80 8.64 -20.43 -14.35
N PHE A 81 9.46 -21.16 -15.10
CA PHE A 81 10.09 -20.78 -16.36
C PHE A 81 9.96 -21.92 -17.39
N PRO A 82 10.13 -21.65 -18.70
CA PRO A 82 10.16 -22.69 -19.71
C PRO A 82 11.14 -23.82 -19.34
N GLY A 83 10.65 -25.06 -19.28
CA GLY A 83 11.43 -26.22 -18.84
C GLY A 83 11.30 -26.61 -17.37
N THR A 84 10.66 -25.79 -16.53
CA THR A 84 10.42 -26.09 -15.10
C THR A 84 8.99 -26.62 -14.85
N PRO A 85 8.75 -27.31 -13.70
CA PRO A 85 7.41 -27.73 -13.30
C PRO A 85 6.44 -26.56 -13.14
N ARG A 86 5.13 -26.81 -13.31
CA ARG A 86 4.08 -25.79 -13.28
C ARG A 86 4.13 -24.85 -12.04
N LEU A 87 4.52 -25.35 -10.87
CA LEU A 87 4.58 -24.55 -9.64
C LEU A 87 5.92 -23.83 -9.45
N GLY A 88 6.87 -24.03 -10.36
CA GLY A 88 8.28 -23.71 -10.16
C GLY A 88 9.05 -24.91 -9.64
N ASP A 89 10.37 -24.78 -9.67
CA ASP A 89 11.29 -25.76 -9.11
C ASP A 89 11.64 -25.37 -7.65
N PRO A 90 11.24 -26.16 -6.64
CA PRO A 90 11.56 -25.87 -5.24
C PRO A 90 13.05 -25.72 -4.97
N ASP A 91 13.91 -26.36 -5.77
CA ASP A 91 15.35 -26.29 -5.56
C ASP A 91 15.92 -24.90 -5.86
N THR A 92 15.25 -24.17 -6.76
CA THR A 92 15.61 -22.80 -7.15
C THR A 92 15.16 -21.72 -6.17
N PHE A 93 14.34 -22.07 -5.18
CA PHE A 93 13.85 -21.08 -4.21
C PHE A 93 15.00 -20.54 -3.37
N PRO A 94 15.12 -19.21 -3.23
CA PRO A 94 16.19 -18.61 -2.45
C PRO A 94 16.01 -18.93 -0.97
N ASP A 95 17.11 -19.30 -0.32
CA ASP A 95 17.12 -19.55 1.11
C ASP A 95 17.39 -18.25 1.87
N VAL A 96 16.32 -17.65 2.39
CA VAL A 96 16.43 -16.39 3.13
C VAL A 96 16.47 -16.64 4.63
N LYS A 97 17.53 -16.15 5.28
CA LYS A 97 17.81 -16.35 6.69
C LYS A 97 17.39 -15.16 7.56
N ALA A 98 17.14 -15.43 8.83
CA ALA A 98 16.94 -14.41 9.86
C ALA A 98 18.29 -13.94 10.44
N PRO A 99 18.37 -12.73 11.04
CA PRO A 99 17.31 -11.72 11.13
C PRO A 99 17.22 -10.87 9.85
N ARG A 100 16.00 -10.50 9.47
CA ARG A 100 15.78 -9.51 8.41
C ARG A 100 15.65 -8.12 9.00
N VAL A 101 16.28 -7.14 8.36
CA VAL A 101 16.08 -5.73 8.71
C VAL A 101 14.64 -5.35 8.36
N LYS A 102 13.89 -4.88 9.35
CA LYS A 102 12.52 -4.40 9.15
C LYS A 102 12.56 -3.07 8.41
N TYR A 103 11.72 -2.91 7.39
CA TYR A 103 11.50 -1.63 6.75
C TYR A 103 10.88 -0.64 7.74
N ASP A 104 11.60 0.45 8.03
CA ASP A 104 11.19 1.48 9.00
C ASP A 104 11.63 2.87 8.53
N PRO A 105 10.80 3.58 7.74
CA PRO A 105 11.06 4.95 7.32
C PRO A 105 11.23 5.89 8.51
N GLN A 106 12.40 6.54 8.59
CA GLN A 106 12.66 7.55 9.62
C GLN A 106 12.16 8.92 9.14
N LEU A 107 11.04 9.37 9.69
CA LEU A 107 10.43 10.66 9.37
C LEU A 107 10.65 11.69 10.50
N PRO A 108 10.67 12.99 10.19
CA PRO A 108 10.66 14.00 11.23
C PRO A 108 9.33 13.95 12.00
N LYS A 109 9.38 14.17 13.33
CA LYS A 109 8.23 13.98 14.22
C LYS A 109 6.98 14.79 13.85
N TRP A 110 7.14 15.99 13.30
CA TRP A 110 6.00 16.78 12.85
C TRP A 110 5.22 16.09 11.72
N MET A 111 5.91 15.35 10.85
CA MET A 111 5.30 14.64 9.73
C MET A 111 4.60 13.36 10.19
N GLU A 112 5.17 12.65 11.17
CA GLU A 112 4.47 11.54 11.84
C GLU A 112 3.15 12.02 12.47
N ILE A 113 3.19 13.13 13.21
CA ILE A 113 2.01 13.73 13.84
C ILE A 113 0.99 14.15 12.78
N TYR A 114 1.44 14.83 11.72
CA TYR A 114 0.59 15.24 10.60
C TYR A 114 -0.16 14.05 9.98
N ILE A 115 0.58 12.98 9.66
CA ILE A 115 0.03 11.75 9.09
C ILE A 115 -0.98 11.12 10.05
N LEU A 116 -0.64 11.02 11.33
CA LEU A 116 -1.53 10.48 12.35
C LEU A 116 -2.84 11.28 12.45
N VAL A 117 -2.76 12.62 12.49
CA VAL A 117 -3.94 13.50 12.54
C VAL A 117 -4.82 13.31 11.30
N HIS A 118 -4.24 13.27 10.10
CA HIS A 118 -5.03 13.04 8.88
C HIS A 118 -5.64 11.64 8.83
N PHE A 119 -4.95 10.62 9.34
CA PHE A 119 -5.51 9.28 9.48
C PHE A 119 -6.68 9.25 10.46
N LEU A 120 -6.57 9.90 11.61
CA LEU A 120 -7.66 10.00 12.60
C LEU A 120 -8.87 10.75 12.04
N ILE A 121 -8.66 11.87 11.33
CA ILE A 121 -9.75 12.58 10.65
C ILE A 121 -10.42 11.69 9.61
N LEU A 122 -9.63 10.92 8.84
CA LEU A 122 -10.17 9.99 7.85
C LEU A 122 -11.07 8.92 8.48
N LEU A 123 -10.68 8.39 9.65
CA LEU A 123 -11.51 7.45 10.41
C LEU A 123 -12.82 8.10 10.89
N LEU A 124 -12.78 9.36 11.35
CA LEU A 124 -13.99 10.09 11.75
C LEU A 124 -14.95 10.32 10.58
N VAL A 125 -14.40 10.75 9.42
CA VAL A 125 -15.17 10.95 8.20
C VAL A 125 -15.77 9.63 7.71
N GLN A 126 -14.99 8.54 7.74
CA GLN A 126 -15.48 7.21 7.37
C GLN A 126 -16.61 6.75 8.30
N GLN A 127 -16.44 6.90 9.62
CA GLN A 127 -17.46 6.50 10.58
C GLN A 127 -18.77 7.27 10.38
N HIS A 128 -18.71 8.57 10.14
CA HIS A 128 -19.90 9.37 9.86
C HIS A 128 -20.55 9.00 8.52
N TRP A 129 -19.77 8.78 7.47
CA TRP A 129 -20.31 8.33 6.19
C TRP A 129 -21.04 6.98 6.32
N ILE A 130 -20.49 6.04 7.11
CA ILE A 130 -21.11 4.73 7.37
C ILE A 130 -22.50 4.88 8.00
N THR A 131 -22.71 5.84 8.91
CA THR A 131 -24.02 6.04 9.56
C THR A 131 -25.08 6.59 8.59
N GLU A 132 -24.65 7.27 7.53
CA GLU A 132 -25.52 7.93 6.54
C GLU A 132 -25.63 7.15 5.21
N LEU A 133 -25.09 5.93 5.14
CA LEU A 133 -25.03 5.12 3.91
C LEU A 133 -26.37 4.90 3.22
N GLN A 134 -27.46 4.84 4.00
CA GLN A 134 -28.81 4.60 3.49
C GLN A 134 -29.46 5.87 2.92
N VAL A 135 -28.92 7.05 3.25
CA VAL A 135 -29.45 8.36 2.83
C VAL A 135 -28.77 8.83 1.54
N PHE A 136 -27.47 8.54 1.40
CA PHE A 136 -26.70 9.00 0.25
C PHE A 136 -27.01 8.22 -1.04
N PRO A 137 -27.12 8.90 -2.19
CA PRO A 137 -27.12 8.25 -3.49
C PRO A 137 -25.84 7.43 -3.69
N TRP A 138 -25.93 6.32 -4.42
CA TRP A 138 -24.79 5.42 -4.68
C TRP A 138 -23.59 6.13 -5.32
N VAL A 139 -23.82 7.19 -6.11
CA VAL A 139 -22.76 8.00 -6.75
C VAL A 139 -21.93 8.73 -5.70
N SER A 140 -22.57 9.38 -4.73
CA SER A 140 -21.89 10.04 -3.62
C SER A 140 -21.13 9.03 -2.77
N SER A 141 -21.75 7.89 -2.48
CA SER A 141 -21.12 6.78 -1.75
C SER A 141 -19.87 6.23 -2.45
N LEU A 142 -19.92 6.08 -3.78
CA LEU A 142 -18.75 5.70 -4.57
C LEU A 142 -17.67 6.78 -4.51
N ALA A 143 -18.03 8.06 -4.62
CA ALA A 143 -17.08 9.17 -4.54
C ALA A 143 -16.37 9.23 -3.17
N PHE A 144 -17.11 9.09 -2.05
CA PHE A 144 -16.52 9.00 -0.71
C PHE A 144 -15.59 7.80 -0.56
N THR A 145 -16.01 6.64 -1.06
CA THR A 145 -15.17 5.43 -1.04
C THR A 145 -13.85 5.66 -1.79
N MET A 146 -13.93 6.20 -3.01
CA MET A 146 -12.74 6.52 -3.82
C MET A 146 -11.86 7.57 -3.13
N PHE A 147 -12.46 8.57 -2.48
CA PHE A 147 -11.73 9.56 -1.70
C PHE A 147 -10.99 8.94 -0.51
N ILE A 148 -11.61 7.98 0.21
CA ILE A 148 -10.96 7.27 1.32
C ILE A 148 -9.79 6.42 0.82
N PHE A 149 -9.99 5.61 -0.22
CA PHE A 149 -8.91 4.81 -0.83
C PHE A 149 -7.75 5.69 -1.29
N PHE A 150 -8.05 6.80 -1.98
CA PHE A 150 -7.06 7.76 -2.43
C PHE A 150 -6.31 8.42 -1.26
N SER A 151 -7.03 8.82 -0.21
CA SER A 151 -6.44 9.42 1.00
C SER A 151 -5.49 8.46 1.72
N THR A 152 -5.88 7.20 1.90
CA THR A 152 -5.03 6.18 2.51
C THR A 152 -3.78 5.92 1.66
N GLY A 153 -3.92 5.91 0.34
CA GLY A 153 -2.79 5.80 -0.59
C GLY A 153 -1.82 6.97 -0.49
N ILE A 154 -2.30 8.22 -0.34
CA ILE A 154 -1.45 9.39 -0.15
C ILE A 154 -0.75 9.32 1.20
N ILE A 155 -1.47 9.01 2.29
CA ILE A 155 -0.88 8.87 3.62
C ILE A 155 0.27 7.86 3.60
N GLY A 156 0.07 6.69 2.99
CA GLY A 156 1.12 5.69 2.83
C GLY A 156 2.31 6.20 2.00
N ALA A 157 2.04 6.93 0.92
CA ALA A 157 3.08 7.51 0.06
C ALA A 157 3.89 8.60 0.77
N MET A 158 3.23 9.41 1.60
CA MET A 158 3.89 10.40 2.45
C MET A 158 4.77 9.71 3.49
N TYR A 159 4.28 8.64 4.11
CA TYR A 159 5.05 7.87 5.08
C TYR A 159 6.29 7.24 4.45
N ASP A 160 6.18 6.74 3.22
CA ASP A 160 7.29 6.20 2.43
C ASP A 160 8.18 7.28 1.78
N GLY A 161 7.90 8.58 1.98
CA GLY A 161 8.72 9.67 1.47
C GLY A 161 8.69 9.85 -0.05
N TRP A 162 7.61 9.45 -0.72
CA TRP A 162 7.52 9.53 -2.18
C TRP A 162 7.45 10.97 -2.68
N TRP A 163 8.23 11.29 -3.72
CA TRP A 163 8.39 12.66 -4.20
C TRP A 163 7.10 13.32 -4.71
N TRP A 164 6.15 12.55 -5.24
CA TRP A 164 4.88 13.08 -5.72
C TRP A 164 3.81 13.18 -4.63
N ALA A 165 4.02 12.58 -3.46
CA ALA A 165 3.04 12.58 -2.37
C ALA A 165 2.61 13.99 -1.94
N PRO A 166 3.53 14.98 -1.80
CA PRO A 166 3.17 16.37 -1.52
C PRO A 166 2.17 16.98 -2.52
N LEU A 167 2.32 16.69 -3.81
CA LEU A 167 1.45 17.22 -4.86
C LEU A 167 0.03 16.65 -4.75
N LEU A 168 -0.08 15.35 -4.54
CA LEU A 168 -1.39 14.71 -4.36
C LEU A 168 -2.03 15.13 -3.03
N GLU A 169 -1.24 15.36 -1.99
CA GLU A 169 -1.73 15.85 -0.70
C GLU A 169 -2.29 17.27 -0.82
N ALA A 170 -1.58 18.18 -1.53
CA ALA A 170 -2.10 19.52 -1.83
C ALA A 170 -3.44 19.44 -2.58
N THR A 171 -3.51 18.58 -3.60
CA THR A 171 -4.71 18.39 -4.42
C THR A 171 -5.86 17.85 -3.58
N ARG A 172 -5.60 16.84 -2.73
CA ARG A 172 -6.57 16.25 -1.81
C ARG A 172 -7.09 17.30 -0.83
N CYS A 173 -6.21 18.13 -0.28
CA CYS A 173 -6.61 19.15 0.68
C CYS A 173 -7.49 20.22 0.04
N ILE A 174 -7.14 20.68 -1.16
CA ILE A 174 -7.96 21.63 -1.94
C ILE A 174 -9.32 21.02 -2.26
N ALA A 175 -9.35 19.77 -2.74
CA ALA A 175 -10.59 19.08 -3.08
C ALA A 175 -11.51 18.94 -1.86
N TYR A 176 -10.95 18.58 -0.70
CA TYR A 176 -11.69 18.52 0.55
C TYR A 176 -12.29 19.88 0.91
N VAL A 177 -11.49 20.96 0.92
CA VAL A 177 -11.98 22.31 1.27
C VAL A 177 -13.05 22.78 0.29
N ALA A 178 -12.85 22.56 -1.01
CA ALA A 178 -13.81 22.96 -2.05
C ALA A 178 -15.17 22.25 -1.89
N TYR A 179 -15.17 21.01 -1.44
CA TYR A 179 -16.40 20.24 -1.20
C TYR A 179 -17.03 20.57 0.17
N ALA A 180 -16.23 20.52 1.23
CA ALA A 180 -16.67 20.62 2.62
C ALA A 180 -17.18 22.02 2.99
N ARG A 181 -16.76 23.08 2.28
CA ARG A 181 -17.27 24.45 2.52
C ARG A 181 -18.78 24.58 2.30
N ASP A 182 -19.32 23.82 1.34
CA ASP A 182 -20.73 23.87 0.93
C ASP A 182 -21.51 22.65 1.46
N ASN A 183 -20.80 21.62 1.93
CA ASN A 183 -21.37 20.34 2.38
C ASN A 183 -20.71 19.93 3.70
N PRO A 184 -21.34 20.17 4.85
CA PRO A 184 -20.83 19.71 6.14
C PRO A 184 -20.60 18.20 6.14
N ILE A 185 -19.41 17.77 6.56
CA ILE A 185 -19.02 16.35 6.54
C ILE A 185 -19.16 15.72 7.92
N LEU A 186 -19.02 16.49 9.00
CA LEU A 186 -19.17 15.99 10.35
C LEU A 186 -20.46 16.51 10.99
N ALA A 187 -21.07 15.70 11.86
CA ALA A 187 -22.31 16.04 12.56
C ALA A 187 -22.19 17.26 13.49
N HIS A 188 -20.99 17.54 14.02
CA HIS A 188 -20.76 18.65 14.95
C HIS A 188 -20.19 19.88 14.21
N PRO A 189 -20.92 21.02 14.15
CA PRO A 189 -20.52 22.18 13.33
C PRO A 189 -19.15 22.78 13.70
N LEU A 190 -18.81 22.84 15.00
CA LEU A 190 -17.52 23.34 15.45
C LEU A 190 -16.37 22.44 14.99
N LEU A 191 -16.55 21.12 15.08
CA LEU A 191 -15.55 20.15 14.68
C LEU A 191 -15.35 20.18 13.16
N ASP A 192 -16.44 20.27 12.40
CA ASP A 192 -16.41 20.42 10.95
C ASP A 192 -15.62 21.67 10.52
N LEU A 193 -15.88 22.82 11.16
CA LEU A 193 -15.13 24.06 10.93
C LEU A 193 -13.64 23.92 11.26
N VAL A 194 -13.30 23.26 12.36
CA VAL A 194 -11.90 23.02 12.75
C VAL A 194 -11.19 22.14 11.71
N VAL A 195 -11.84 21.07 11.24
CA VAL A 195 -11.28 20.19 10.20
C VAL A 195 -11.15 20.93 8.88
N LEU A 196 -12.15 21.72 8.48
CA LEU A 196 -12.09 22.55 7.27
C LEU A 196 -10.92 23.54 7.32
N ALA A 197 -10.77 24.26 8.44
CA ALA A 197 -9.67 25.20 8.64
C ALA A 197 -8.30 24.49 8.61
N TYR A 198 -8.21 23.31 9.24
CA TYR A 198 -7.00 22.50 9.23
C TYR A 198 -6.60 22.09 7.79
N PHE A 199 -7.56 21.59 7.00
CA PHE A 199 -7.31 21.25 5.59
C PHE A 199 -6.97 22.47 4.74
N ALA A 200 -7.56 23.64 5.01
CA ALA A 200 -7.22 24.88 4.33
C ALA A 200 -5.75 25.28 4.60
N VAL A 201 -5.30 25.22 5.86
CA VAL A 201 -3.90 25.46 6.22
C VAL A 201 -2.96 24.44 5.58
N SER A 202 -3.31 23.15 5.64
CA SER A 202 -2.56 22.07 4.99
C SER A 202 -2.43 22.27 3.47
N SER A 203 -3.48 22.75 2.80
CA SER A 203 -3.42 22.99 1.35
C SER A 203 -2.41 24.08 0.99
N VAL A 204 -2.38 25.19 1.72
CA VAL A 204 -1.39 26.27 1.51
C VAL A 204 0.03 25.75 1.75
N MET A 205 0.24 25.03 2.85
CA MET A 205 1.53 24.43 3.19
C MET A 205 2.02 23.49 2.09
N TRP A 206 1.19 22.53 1.66
CA TRP A 206 1.60 21.55 0.65
C TRP A 206 1.72 22.14 -0.75
N CYS A 207 0.89 23.11 -1.15
CA CYS A 207 1.11 23.85 -2.39
C CYS A 207 2.50 24.49 -2.42
N SER A 208 2.93 25.11 -1.31
CA SER A 208 4.27 25.70 -1.22
C SER A 208 5.38 24.66 -1.37
N GLN A 209 5.24 23.52 -0.70
CA GLN A 209 6.22 22.44 -0.73
C GLN A 209 6.25 21.71 -2.09
N SER A 210 5.10 21.49 -2.73
CA SER A 210 5.00 20.89 -4.06
C SER A 210 5.72 21.73 -5.11
N MET A 211 5.63 23.06 -5.03
CA MET A 211 6.40 23.94 -5.91
C MET A 211 7.91 23.78 -5.72
N ALA A 212 8.38 23.59 -4.48
CA ALA A 212 9.80 23.35 -4.21
C ALA A 212 10.27 22.00 -4.78
N VAL A 213 9.48 20.94 -4.60
CA VAL A 213 9.77 19.60 -5.12
C VAL A 213 9.79 19.60 -6.66
N LEU A 214 8.79 20.18 -7.31
CA LEU A 214 8.74 20.25 -8.78
C LEU A 214 9.94 20.99 -9.37
N LYS A 215 10.36 22.11 -8.74
CA LYS A 215 11.57 22.83 -9.15
C LYS A 215 12.83 21.98 -9.02
N ALA A 216 12.96 21.21 -7.94
CA ALA A 216 14.09 20.32 -7.73
C ALA A 216 14.13 19.18 -8.77
N THR A 217 12.99 18.51 -9.02
CA THR A 217 12.89 17.42 -10.00
C THR A 217 13.18 17.90 -11.42
N LEU A 218 12.63 19.04 -11.83
CA LEU A 218 12.89 19.63 -13.16
C LEU A 218 14.35 20.04 -13.35
N LYS A 219 15.02 20.48 -12.28
CA LYS A 219 16.45 20.81 -12.32
C LYS A 219 17.30 19.55 -12.51
N HIS A 220 16.94 18.44 -11.85
CA HIS A 220 17.64 17.16 -12.00
C HIS A 220 17.54 16.63 -13.44
N HIS A 221 16.35 16.69 -14.04
CA HIS A 221 16.13 16.18 -15.40
C HIS A 221 16.75 17.04 -16.52
N LYS A 222 17.21 18.27 -16.21
CA LYS A 222 17.98 19.11 -17.14
C LYS A 222 19.49 18.86 -17.08
N LEU A 223 19.96 18.08 -16.10
CA LEU A 223 21.37 17.77 -15.87
C LEU A 223 21.75 16.35 -16.34
N GLU A 224 20.76 15.54 -16.73
CA GLU A 224 20.89 14.23 -17.39
C GLU A 224 20.70 14.38 -18.91
#